data_AF-A0A062HKE2-F1
#
_entry.id   AF-A0A062HKE2-F1
#
_cell.length_a   1.000
_cell.length_b   1.000
_cell.length_c   1.000
_cell.angle_alpha   90.00
_cell.angle_beta   90.00
_cell.angle_gamma   90.00
#
_symmetry.space_group_name_H-M   'P 1'
#
loop_
_entity.id
_entity.type
_entity.pdbx_description
1 polymer ?
#
loop_
_entity_poly.entity_id
_entity_poly.type
_entity_poly.pdbx_seq_one_letter_code
_entity_poly.pdbx_strand_id
1 'polypeptide(L)'
;SPQVLSYAQVLQGAEVGRKVAVIGAGGIGFDVSEFLLKPPHQPQPQPLAEWQREWGVDPDPNYVSEGGMQPPVVEPAIREIYLLQRKTTPLGIGLGKTSGWVHRAQLKKHGVRMLRGVQYKAVTDEGLWIEHNGQDQLLRVDTVVVCAGQESVKDLMPKEGESTIANYHIIGGAKLAAELDAKRAIKEGAELAAQL
;
A
#
# COMPACT_ATOMS: atom_id res chain seq x y z
N SER A 1 -8.76 19.67 -11.64
CA SER A 1 -7.82 18.59 -12.00
C SER A 1 -7.54 17.74 -10.78
N PRO A 2 -7.39 16.41 -10.92
CA PRO A 2 -7.04 15.55 -9.80
C PRO A 2 -5.69 15.95 -9.22
N GLN A 3 -5.58 15.94 -7.89
CA GLN A 3 -4.30 16.16 -7.22
C GLN A 3 -3.43 14.91 -7.40
N VAL A 4 -2.16 15.09 -7.78
CA VAL A 4 -1.18 14.01 -7.85
C VAL A 4 -0.30 14.09 -6.62
N LEU A 5 -0.39 13.08 -5.76
CA LEU A 5 0.32 13.03 -4.48
C LEU A 5 1.22 11.80 -4.43
N SER A 6 2.41 11.94 -3.84
CA SER A 6 3.19 10.78 -3.44
C SER A 6 2.55 10.09 -2.23
N TYR A 7 2.79 8.80 -2.06
CA TYR A 7 2.35 8.09 -0.85
C TYR A 7 2.86 8.74 0.44
N ALA A 8 4.07 9.32 0.42
CA ALA A 8 4.66 10.00 1.57
C ALA A 8 3.86 11.26 1.95
N GLN A 9 3.45 12.06 0.97
CA GLN A 9 2.60 13.23 1.22
C GLN A 9 1.25 12.85 1.82
N VAL A 10 0.63 11.78 1.31
CA VAL A 10 -0.65 11.26 1.85
C VAL A 10 -0.48 10.83 3.31
N LEU A 11 0.56 10.04 3.62
CA LEU A 11 0.83 9.58 4.97
C LEU A 11 1.25 10.72 5.93
N GLN A 12 1.75 11.83 5.40
CA GLN A 12 2.04 13.06 6.16
C GLN A 12 0.81 13.96 6.38
N GLY A 13 -0.36 13.58 5.85
CA GLY A 13 -1.61 14.28 6.09
C GLY A 13 -2.09 15.20 4.97
N ALA A 14 -1.57 15.05 3.74
CA ALA A 14 -2.15 15.72 2.59
C ALA A 14 -3.63 15.34 2.41
N GLU A 15 -4.47 16.29 2.00
CA GLU A 15 -5.89 16.06 1.77
C GLU A 15 -6.10 15.14 0.57
N VAL A 16 -6.94 14.11 0.75
CA VAL A 16 -7.26 13.12 -0.30
C VAL A 16 -8.77 13.09 -0.51
N GLY A 17 -9.19 13.30 -1.77
CA GLY A 17 -10.58 13.34 -2.19
C GLY A 17 -11.32 12.00 -2.06
N ARG A 18 -12.55 11.97 -2.57
CA ARG A 18 -13.46 10.83 -2.38
C ARG A 18 -13.16 9.68 -3.33
N LYS A 19 -12.78 9.97 -4.58
CA LYS A 19 -12.42 8.99 -5.60
C LYS A 19 -10.92 9.00 -5.82
N VAL A 20 -10.27 7.86 -5.63
CA VAL A 20 -8.80 7.77 -5.62
C VAL A 20 -8.31 6.72 -6.61
N ALA A 21 -7.29 7.06 -7.39
CA ALA A 21 -6.50 6.08 -8.13
C ALA A 21 -5.13 5.91 -7.45
N VAL A 22 -4.83 4.70 -6.99
CA VAL A 22 -3.54 4.33 -6.41
C VAL A 22 -2.70 3.62 -7.48
N ILE A 23 -1.59 4.23 -7.88
CA ILE A 23 -0.65 3.71 -8.88
C ILE A 23 0.42 2.89 -8.17
N GLY A 24 0.43 1.58 -8.42
CA GLY A 24 1.37 0.63 -7.83
C GLY A 24 0.71 -0.22 -6.75
N ALA A 25 0.62 -1.54 -6.99
CA ALA A 25 -0.03 -2.51 -6.10
C ALA A 25 0.97 -3.43 -5.38
N GLY A 26 2.13 -2.88 -4.98
CA GLY A 26 3.05 -3.52 -4.02
C GLY A 26 2.61 -3.29 -2.57
N GLY A 27 3.46 -3.61 -1.59
CA GLY A 27 3.16 -3.43 -0.15
C GLY A 27 2.64 -2.04 0.18
N ILE A 28 3.38 -0.99 -0.18
CA ILE A 28 2.99 0.42 0.03
C ILE A 28 1.62 0.73 -0.59
N GLY A 29 1.34 0.23 -1.80
CA GLY A 29 0.07 0.46 -2.46
C GLY A 29 -1.13 -0.15 -1.73
N PHE A 30 -0.95 -1.36 -1.18
CA PHE A 30 -1.95 -2.01 -0.35
C PHE A 30 -2.16 -1.27 0.97
N ASP A 31 -1.07 -0.91 1.66
CA ASP A 31 -1.13 -0.22 2.95
C ASP A 31 -1.77 1.17 2.82
N VAL A 32 -1.41 1.93 1.77
CA VAL A 32 -2.03 3.23 1.48
C VAL A 32 -3.49 3.07 1.12
N SER A 33 -3.86 2.04 0.34
CA SER A 33 -5.27 1.78 0.04
C SER A 33 -6.04 1.47 1.32
N GLU A 34 -5.51 0.63 2.20
CA GLU A 34 -6.14 0.30 3.48
C GLU A 34 -6.27 1.53 4.39
N PHE A 35 -5.23 2.35 4.47
CA PHE A 35 -5.23 3.62 5.19
C PHE A 35 -6.34 4.56 4.70
N LEU A 36 -6.53 4.66 3.38
CA LEU A 36 -7.51 5.56 2.77
C LEU A 36 -8.97 5.07 2.90
N LEU A 37 -9.20 3.79 3.19
CA LEU A 37 -10.54 3.23 3.40
C LEU A 37 -11.14 3.61 4.75
N LYS A 38 -10.30 3.89 5.76
CA LYS A 38 -10.72 4.10 7.14
C LYS A 38 -10.99 5.58 7.44
N PRO A 39 -12.00 5.90 8.27
CA PRO A 39 -12.17 7.27 8.79
C PRO A 39 -10.94 7.72 9.59
N PRO A 40 -10.55 9.02 9.50
CA PRO A 40 -9.38 9.54 10.24
C PRO A 40 -9.45 9.36 11.76
N HIS A 41 -10.66 9.28 12.32
CA HIS A 41 -10.90 9.18 13.76
C HIS A 41 -11.21 7.76 14.24
N GLN A 42 -11.07 6.74 13.39
CA GLN A 42 -11.30 5.36 13.80
C GLN A 42 -10.19 4.92 14.78
N PRO A 43 -10.52 4.40 15.97
CA PRO A 43 -9.53 3.94 16.94
C PRO A 43 -8.64 2.84 16.36
N GLN A 44 -7.33 2.94 16.63
CA GLN A 44 -6.33 1.93 16.26
C GLN A 44 -5.58 1.46 17.54
N PRO A 45 -5.51 0.15 17.82
CA PRO A 45 -6.09 -0.94 17.04
C PRO A 45 -7.64 -0.93 17.08
N GLN A 46 -8.26 -1.54 16.06
CA GLN A 46 -9.71 -1.72 16.00
C GLN A 46 -10.21 -2.47 17.25
N PRO A 47 -11.29 -2.05 17.91
CA PRO A 47 -11.89 -2.77 19.02
C PRO A 47 -12.26 -4.21 18.64
N LEU A 48 -12.03 -5.16 19.55
CA LEU A 48 -12.26 -6.60 19.30
C LEU A 48 -13.68 -6.89 18.77
N ALA A 49 -14.70 -6.31 19.39
CA ALA A 49 -16.09 -6.54 19.01
C ALA A 49 -16.40 -6.02 17.60
N GLU A 50 -15.79 -4.90 17.18
CA GLU A 50 -15.92 -4.39 15.82
C GLU A 50 -15.22 -5.29 14.82
N TRP A 51 -14.01 -5.74 15.15
CA TRP A 51 -13.26 -6.68 14.32
C TRP A 51 -14.03 -8.01 14.15
N GLN A 52 -14.58 -8.57 15.23
CA GLN A 52 -15.37 -9.80 15.19
C GLN A 52 -16.60 -9.64 14.29
N ARG A 53 -17.36 -8.55 14.48
CA ARG A 53 -18.54 -8.23 13.65
C ARG A 53 -18.16 -8.08 12.18
N GLU A 54 -17.06 -7.37 11.93
CA GLU A 54 -16.54 -7.12 10.60
C GLU A 54 -16.16 -8.45 9.92
N TRP A 55 -15.43 -9.33 10.60
CA TRP A 55 -14.95 -10.59 10.03
C TRP A 55 -15.92 -11.77 10.14
N GLY A 56 -17.09 -11.56 10.76
CA GLY A 56 -18.10 -12.60 10.91
C GLY A 56 -17.72 -13.67 11.94
N VAL A 57 -17.00 -13.29 13.00
CA VAL A 57 -16.66 -14.17 14.12
C VAL A 57 -17.79 -14.09 15.16
N ASP A 58 -18.31 -15.24 15.59
CA ASP A 58 -19.27 -15.32 16.70
C ASP A 58 -18.56 -14.98 18.03
N PRO A 59 -19.00 -13.96 18.77
CA PRO A 59 -18.34 -13.55 20.00
C PRO A 59 -18.68 -14.45 21.19
N ASP A 60 -19.69 -15.32 21.12
CA ASP A 60 -20.07 -16.20 22.23
C ASP A 60 -19.06 -17.35 22.40
N PRO A 61 -18.39 -17.49 23.56
CA PRO A 61 -17.50 -18.63 23.81
C PRO A 61 -18.20 -20.00 23.78
N ASN A 62 -19.53 -20.04 23.97
CA ASN A 62 -20.36 -21.24 23.93
C ASN A 62 -21.19 -21.33 22.64
N TYR A 63 -20.69 -20.73 21.54
CA TYR A 63 -21.37 -20.70 20.27
C TYR A 63 -21.86 -22.09 19.82
N VAL A 64 -23.04 -22.11 19.22
CA VAL A 64 -23.58 -23.27 18.49
C VAL A 64 -23.59 -23.05 16.98
N SER A 65 -23.13 -21.88 16.54
CA SER A 65 -22.95 -21.55 15.13
C SER A 65 -21.88 -22.44 14.51
N GLU A 66 -22.06 -22.78 13.23
CA GLU A 66 -21.11 -23.63 12.53
C GLU A 66 -19.74 -22.96 12.44
N GLY A 67 -18.72 -23.58 13.03
CA GLY A 67 -17.35 -23.09 13.05
C GLY A 67 -17.15 -21.77 13.82
N GLY A 68 -18.12 -21.33 14.62
CA GLY A 68 -18.07 -20.05 15.35
C GLY A 68 -18.17 -18.84 14.42
N MET A 69 -18.94 -18.97 13.34
CA MET A 69 -19.08 -17.95 12.30
C MET A 69 -20.50 -17.37 12.25
N GLN A 70 -20.58 -16.08 11.93
CA GLN A 70 -21.81 -15.34 11.66
C GLN A 70 -21.66 -14.49 10.38
N PRO A 71 -22.75 -14.02 9.76
CA PRO A 71 -22.66 -13.13 8.60
C PRO A 71 -21.83 -11.87 8.92
N PRO A 72 -20.79 -11.54 8.13
CA PRO A 72 -19.95 -10.36 8.36
C PRO A 72 -20.73 -9.08 8.07
N VAL A 73 -20.51 -8.04 8.89
CA VAL A 73 -21.07 -6.71 8.68
C VAL A 73 -19.95 -5.76 8.26
N VAL A 74 -20.04 -5.25 7.03
CA VAL A 74 -19.01 -4.38 6.45
C VAL A 74 -19.54 -2.96 6.38
N GLU A 75 -18.87 -2.05 7.08
CA GLU A 75 -19.18 -0.63 6.95
C GLU A 75 -18.73 -0.11 5.57
N PRO A 76 -19.50 0.78 4.93
CA PRO A 76 -19.10 1.38 3.67
C PRO A 76 -17.77 2.12 3.81
N ALA A 77 -16.87 1.92 2.84
CA ALA A 77 -15.63 2.69 2.75
C ALA A 77 -15.92 4.18 2.55
N ILE A 78 -15.11 5.04 3.19
CA ILE A 78 -15.25 6.49 3.02
C ILE A 78 -14.79 6.98 1.64
N ARG A 79 -14.07 6.14 0.88
CA ARG A 79 -13.52 6.44 -0.45
C ARG A 79 -13.74 5.32 -1.44
N GLU A 80 -13.93 5.70 -2.69
CA GLU A 80 -13.90 4.79 -3.83
C GLU A 80 -12.48 4.70 -4.37
N ILE A 81 -11.86 3.52 -4.30
CA ILE A 81 -10.45 3.34 -4.64
C ILE A 81 -10.29 2.42 -5.85
N TYR A 82 -9.48 2.86 -6.81
CA TYR A 82 -8.89 2.03 -7.84
C TYR A 82 -7.44 1.71 -7.46
N LEU A 83 -7.10 0.44 -7.31
CA LEU A 83 -5.72 0.00 -7.09
C LEU A 83 -5.18 -0.59 -8.38
N LEU A 84 -4.11 0.01 -8.91
CA LEU A 84 -3.67 -0.18 -10.29
C LEU A 84 -2.24 -0.75 -10.35
N GLN A 85 -1.98 -1.66 -11.29
CA GLN A 85 -0.61 -2.06 -11.64
C GLN A 85 -0.45 -2.40 -13.12
N ARG A 86 0.76 -2.18 -13.64
CA ARG A 86 1.15 -2.55 -15.02
C ARG A 86 1.33 -4.06 -15.21
N LYS A 87 1.80 -4.76 -14.16
CA LYS A 87 2.01 -6.22 -14.23
C LYS A 87 0.67 -6.93 -14.45
N THR A 88 0.65 -7.96 -15.27
CA THR A 88 -0.51 -8.81 -15.53
C THR A 88 -0.71 -9.90 -14.47
N THR A 89 0.25 -10.05 -13.55
CA THR A 89 0.13 -10.95 -12.40
C THR A 89 -1.00 -10.50 -11.46
N PRO A 90 -1.55 -11.40 -10.61
CA PRO A 90 -2.48 -10.99 -9.56
C PRO A 90 -1.92 -9.86 -8.68
N LEU A 91 -2.77 -8.89 -8.32
CA LEU A 91 -2.39 -7.83 -7.40
C LEU A 91 -2.06 -8.43 -6.03
N GLY A 92 -0.99 -7.93 -5.42
CA GLY A 92 -0.54 -8.38 -4.11
C GLY A 92 0.05 -9.80 -4.10
N ILE A 93 0.44 -10.36 -5.25
CA ILE A 93 1.13 -11.67 -5.33
C ILE A 93 2.47 -11.67 -4.57
N GLY A 94 3.15 -10.52 -4.51
CA GLY A 94 4.40 -10.35 -3.79
C GLY A 94 4.26 -9.91 -2.33
N LEU A 95 3.04 -9.87 -1.78
CA LEU A 95 2.83 -9.60 -0.36
C LEU A 95 3.28 -10.80 0.49
N GLY A 96 3.42 -10.59 1.80
CA GLY A 96 3.84 -11.63 2.75
C GLY A 96 3.01 -12.91 2.61
N LYS A 97 3.69 -14.08 2.66
CA LYS A 97 3.06 -15.38 2.38
C LYS A 97 1.86 -15.68 3.28
N THR A 98 1.93 -15.28 4.56
CA THR A 98 0.91 -15.57 5.58
C THR A 98 -0.01 -14.38 5.89
N SER A 99 0.36 -13.16 5.49
CA SER A 99 -0.38 -11.92 5.79
C SER A 99 -1.01 -11.27 4.56
N GLY A 100 -0.44 -11.47 3.37
CA GLY A 100 -0.87 -10.79 2.15
C GLY A 100 -2.32 -11.09 1.75
N TRP A 101 -2.85 -12.25 2.12
CA TRP A 101 -4.24 -12.59 1.86
C TRP A 101 -5.21 -11.73 2.68
N VAL A 102 -4.83 -11.32 3.90
CA VAL A 102 -5.65 -10.48 4.78
C VAL A 102 -5.86 -9.12 4.13
N HIS A 103 -4.79 -8.46 3.68
CA HIS A 103 -4.90 -7.16 3.00
C HIS A 103 -5.73 -7.25 1.72
N ARG A 104 -5.55 -8.31 0.91
CA ARG A 104 -6.39 -8.54 -0.29
C ARG A 104 -7.86 -8.72 0.06
N ALA A 105 -8.15 -9.50 1.10
CA ALA A 105 -9.52 -9.71 1.56
C ALA A 105 -10.13 -8.39 2.07
N GLN A 106 -9.38 -7.62 2.85
CA GLN A 106 -9.81 -6.32 3.38
C GLN A 106 -10.18 -5.34 2.28
N LEU A 107 -9.31 -5.15 1.27
CA LEU A 107 -9.58 -4.25 0.15
C LEU A 107 -10.77 -4.74 -0.68
N LYS A 108 -10.86 -6.04 -0.98
CA LYS A 108 -11.97 -6.60 -1.75
C LYS A 108 -13.31 -6.39 -1.05
N LYS A 109 -13.34 -6.63 0.26
CA LYS A 109 -14.51 -6.48 1.12
C LYS A 109 -15.04 -5.04 1.13
N HIS A 110 -14.15 -4.05 1.07
CA HIS A 110 -14.48 -2.63 0.98
C HIS A 110 -14.69 -2.14 -0.46
N GLY A 111 -14.80 -3.04 -1.44
CA GLY A 111 -15.15 -2.69 -2.82
C GLY A 111 -14.05 -2.01 -3.62
N VAL A 112 -12.78 -2.12 -3.20
CA VAL A 112 -11.64 -1.58 -3.96
C VAL A 112 -11.56 -2.23 -5.33
N ARG A 113 -11.52 -1.41 -6.38
CA ARG A 113 -11.43 -1.84 -7.78
C ARG A 113 -9.97 -2.11 -8.13
N MET A 114 -9.60 -3.38 -8.13
CA MET A 114 -8.24 -3.85 -8.38
C MET A 114 -8.03 -4.15 -9.87
N LEU A 115 -7.24 -3.34 -10.57
CA LEU A 115 -6.95 -3.49 -12.01
C LEU A 115 -5.46 -3.81 -12.24
N ARG A 116 -5.21 -4.82 -13.07
CA ARG A 116 -3.88 -5.29 -13.46
C ARG A 116 -3.68 -5.15 -14.95
N GLY A 117 -2.44 -5.16 -15.42
CA GLY A 117 -2.17 -5.03 -16.85
C GLY A 117 -2.58 -3.68 -17.42
N VAL A 118 -2.65 -2.62 -16.59
CA VAL A 118 -3.04 -1.29 -17.06
C VAL A 118 -1.84 -0.56 -17.67
N GLN A 119 -2.08 0.26 -18.69
CA GLN A 119 -1.13 1.26 -19.16
C GLN A 119 -1.62 2.64 -18.75
N TYR A 120 -0.76 3.47 -18.16
CA TYR A 120 -1.12 4.84 -17.78
C TYR A 120 -0.89 5.75 -18.99
N LYS A 121 -1.91 6.49 -19.43
CA LYS A 121 -1.80 7.39 -20.59
C LYS A 121 -1.54 8.83 -20.16
N ALA A 122 -2.45 9.42 -19.38
CA ALA A 122 -2.34 10.81 -18.96
C ALA A 122 -3.16 11.08 -17.70
N VAL A 123 -2.69 12.03 -16.89
CA VAL A 123 -3.52 12.70 -15.88
C VAL A 123 -4.03 13.99 -16.52
N THR A 124 -5.34 14.16 -16.54
CA THR A 124 -6.03 15.30 -17.14
C THR A 124 -6.96 15.93 -16.12
N ASP A 125 -7.55 17.08 -16.44
CA ASP A 125 -8.44 17.78 -15.53
C ASP A 125 -9.67 16.95 -15.12
N GLU A 126 -10.07 15.99 -15.95
CA GLU A 126 -11.20 15.08 -15.71
C GLU A 126 -10.84 13.83 -14.88
N GLY A 127 -9.56 13.47 -14.76
CA GLY A 127 -9.14 12.23 -14.10
C GLY A 127 -7.91 11.56 -14.73
N LEU A 128 -7.76 10.26 -14.47
CA LEU A 128 -6.65 9.42 -14.95
C LEU A 128 -7.10 8.59 -16.16
N TRP A 129 -6.50 8.85 -17.32
CA TRP A 129 -6.64 8.00 -18.51
C TRP A 129 -5.74 6.77 -18.41
N ILE A 130 -6.33 5.61 -18.62
CA ILE A 130 -5.62 4.32 -18.71
C ILE A 130 -6.03 3.57 -19.97
N GLU A 131 -5.18 2.65 -20.40
CA GLU A 131 -5.57 1.52 -21.23
C GLU A 131 -5.75 0.28 -20.35
N HIS A 132 -6.83 -0.47 -20.53
CA HIS A 132 -7.04 -1.73 -19.87
C HIS A 132 -7.72 -2.70 -20.84
N ASN A 133 -7.12 -3.89 -21.04
CA ASN A 133 -7.56 -4.88 -22.03
C ASN A 133 -7.71 -4.31 -23.45
N GLY A 134 -6.77 -3.44 -23.87
CA GLY A 134 -6.78 -2.82 -25.20
C GLY A 134 -7.85 -1.74 -25.40
N GLN A 135 -8.53 -1.31 -24.33
CA GLN A 135 -9.54 -0.25 -24.38
C GLN A 135 -9.14 0.93 -23.52
N ASP A 136 -9.36 2.13 -24.04
CA ASP A 136 -9.12 3.38 -23.33
C ASP A 136 -10.25 3.66 -22.35
N GLN A 137 -9.87 3.95 -21.11
CA GLN A 137 -10.80 4.22 -20.03
C GLN A 137 -10.35 5.44 -19.24
N LEU A 138 -11.27 6.37 -19.03
CA LEU A 138 -11.10 7.49 -18.09
C LEU A 138 -11.59 7.09 -16.70
N LEU A 139 -10.68 7.06 -15.73
CA LEU A 139 -11.02 6.98 -14.32
C LEU A 139 -11.24 8.41 -13.79
N ARG A 140 -12.51 8.81 -13.63
CA ARG A 140 -12.89 10.09 -13.02
C ARG A 140 -12.62 10.05 -11.52
N VAL A 141 -11.42 10.47 -11.13
CA VAL A 141 -10.92 10.47 -9.75
C VAL A 141 -10.55 11.89 -9.33
N ASP A 142 -10.60 12.14 -8.02
CA ASP A 142 -10.25 13.42 -7.40
C ASP A 142 -8.76 13.47 -7.02
N THR A 143 -8.15 12.30 -6.77
CA THR A 143 -6.76 12.19 -6.35
C THR A 143 -6.09 10.98 -7.00
N VAL A 144 -4.85 11.16 -7.46
CA VAL A 144 -3.96 10.09 -7.92
C VAL A 144 -2.83 9.97 -6.90
N VAL A 145 -2.68 8.81 -6.27
CA VAL A 145 -1.62 8.53 -5.30
C VAL A 145 -0.56 7.64 -5.93
N VAL A 146 0.68 8.11 -5.94
CA VAL A 146 1.82 7.42 -6.56
C VAL A 146 2.53 6.57 -5.50
N CYS A 147 2.38 5.25 -5.63
CA CYS A 147 3.03 4.20 -4.85
C CYS A 147 3.97 3.36 -5.74
N ALA A 148 4.69 4.00 -6.66
CA ALA A 148 5.41 3.37 -7.76
C ALA A 148 6.83 2.88 -7.42
N GLY A 149 7.07 2.46 -6.17
CA GLY A 149 8.38 2.01 -5.70
C GLY A 149 9.20 3.13 -5.07
N GLN A 150 10.46 2.82 -4.81
CA GLN A 150 11.40 3.67 -4.08
C GLN A 150 12.77 3.64 -4.76
N GLU A 151 13.51 4.73 -4.64
CA GLU A 151 14.88 4.86 -5.13
C GLU A 151 15.85 4.99 -3.95
N SER A 152 17.09 4.53 -4.16
CA SER A 152 18.14 4.62 -3.13
C SER A 152 18.68 6.04 -3.06
N VAL A 153 18.61 6.64 -1.88
CA VAL A 153 19.21 7.96 -1.61
C VAL A 153 20.64 7.75 -1.10
N LYS A 154 21.62 8.22 -1.87
CA LYS A 154 23.06 8.03 -1.60
C LYS A 154 23.83 9.35 -1.57
N ASP A 155 23.15 10.48 -1.47
CA ASP A 155 23.73 11.81 -1.69
C ASP A 155 24.85 12.16 -0.70
N LEU A 156 24.86 11.54 0.48
CA LEU A 156 25.90 11.70 1.50
C LEU A 156 27.11 10.78 1.29
N MET A 157 27.04 9.79 0.39
CA MET A 157 28.17 8.92 0.10
C MET A 157 29.20 9.66 -0.75
N PRO A 158 30.51 9.47 -0.50
CA PRO A 158 31.53 10.01 -1.38
C PRO A 158 31.38 9.42 -2.78
N LYS A 159 31.79 10.21 -3.78
CA LYS A 159 31.74 9.76 -5.17
C LYS A 159 32.76 8.64 -5.39
N GLU A 160 32.51 7.81 -6.39
CA GLU A 160 33.44 6.75 -6.75
C GLU A 160 34.83 7.33 -7.08
N GLY A 161 35.86 6.84 -6.39
CA GLY A 161 37.24 7.32 -6.54
C GLY A 161 37.64 8.50 -5.64
N GLU A 162 36.72 9.03 -4.83
CA GLU A 162 37.02 10.10 -3.88
C GLU A 162 37.71 9.57 -2.62
N SER A 163 38.88 10.15 -2.27
CA SER A 163 39.55 9.84 -1.02
C SER A 163 38.94 10.67 0.11
N THR A 164 38.53 9.99 1.18
CA THR A 164 38.00 10.63 2.38
C THR A 164 38.80 10.19 3.61
N ILE A 165 38.81 11.03 4.64
CA ILE A 165 39.50 10.74 5.91
C ILE A 165 38.66 9.80 6.79
N ALA A 166 37.34 9.80 6.62
CA ALA A 166 36.41 9.03 7.43
C ALA A 166 36.07 7.68 6.77
N ASN A 167 35.89 6.65 7.61
CA ASN A 167 35.29 5.39 7.15
C ASN A 167 33.78 5.56 6.98
N TYR A 168 33.24 5.01 5.90
CA TYR A 168 31.82 5.11 5.58
C TYR A 168 31.26 3.73 5.21
N HIS A 169 30.01 3.50 5.59
CA HIS A 169 29.28 2.28 5.28
C HIS A 169 27.87 2.62 4.82
N ILE A 170 27.30 1.74 4.00
CA ILE A 170 25.95 1.90 3.48
C ILE A 170 25.13 0.65 3.77
N ILE A 171 23.95 0.84 4.36
CA ILE A 171 23.02 -0.24 4.75
C ILE A 171 21.59 0.16 4.36
N GLY A 172 20.68 -0.81 4.37
CA GLY A 172 19.25 -0.60 4.20
C GLY A 172 18.87 0.02 2.85
N GLY A 173 17.89 0.92 2.87
CA GLY A 173 17.32 1.50 1.64
C GLY A 173 18.28 2.37 0.85
N ALA A 174 19.22 3.03 1.55
CA ALA A 174 20.31 3.76 0.92
C ALA A 174 21.16 2.81 0.06
N LYS A 175 21.46 1.59 0.55
CA LYS A 175 22.22 0.59 -0.21
C LYS A 175 21.44 0.05 -1.40
N LEU A 176 20.21 -0.40 -1.13
CA LEU A 176 19.29 -0.96 -2.13
C LEU A 176 17.84 -0.70 -1.69
N ALA A 177 17.12 0.12 -2.44
CA ALA A 177 15.71 0.44 -2.18
C ALA A 177 14.75 -0.61 -2.75
N ALA A 178 15.13 -1.29 -3.83
CA ALA A 178 14.31 -2.34 -4.43
C ALA A 178 14.04 -3.46 -3.42
N GLU A 179 12.76 -3.78 -3.23
CA GLU A 179 12.29 -4.83 -2.31
C GLU A 179 12.83 -4.66 -0.87
N LEU A 180 13.15 -3.43 -0.45
CA LEU A 180 13.58 -3.21 0.92
C LEU A 180 12.41 -3.43 1.87
N ASP A 181 12.53 -4.46 2.69
CA ASP A 181 11.77 -4.59 3.92
C ASP A 181 12.62 -4.15 5.12
N ALA A 182 11.96 -3.78 6.23
CA ALA A 182 12.64 -3.38 7.46
C ALA A 182 13.58 -4.49 7.98
N LYS A 183 13.24 -5.75 7.72
CA LYS A 183 14.04 -6.92 8.13
C LYS A 183 15.43 -6.88 7.51
N ARG A 184 15.56 -6.61 6.21
CA ARG A 184 16.87 -6.49 5.54
C ARG A 184 17.67 -5.32 6.12
N ALA A 185 17.06 -4.15 6.26
CA ALA A 185 17.74 -2.97 6.80
C ALA A 185 18.30 -3.23 8.22
N ILE A 186 17.47 -3.80 9.10
CA ILE A 186 17.86 -4.14 10.48
C ILE A 186 18.98 -5.19 10.48
N LYS A 187 18.86 -6.23 9.67
CA LYS A 187 19.87 -7.29 9.55
C LYS A 187 21.22 -6.70 9.11
N GLU A 188 21.23 -5.90 8.04
CA GLU A 188 22.47 -5.30 7.53
C GLU A 188 23.13 -4.37 8.56
N GLY A 189 22.33 -3.59 9.29
CA GLY A 189 22.85 -2.74 10.37
C GLY A 189 23.43 -3.55 11.53
N ALA A 190 22.73 -4.61 11.96
CA ALA A 190 23.18 -5.46 13.05
C ALA A 190 24.46 -6.24 12.69
N GLU A 191 24.53 -6.79 11.48
CA GLU A 191 25.72 -7.51 10.99
C GLU A 191 26.92 -6.59 10.85
N LEU A 192 26.72 -5.38 10.32
CA LEU A 192 27.78 -4.38 10.21
C LEU A 192 28.29 -3.96 11.60
N ALA A 193 27.37 -3.68 12.54
CA ALA A 193 27.74 -3.27 13.90
C ALA A 193 28.54 -4.34 14.65
N ALA A 194 28.34 -5.63 14.35
CA ALA A 194 29.10 -6.72 14.96
C ALA A 194 30.52 -6.89 14.38
N GLN A 195 30.81 -6.28 13.22
CA GLN A 195 32.11 -6.36 12.55
C GLN A 195 33.02 -5.15 12.86
N LEU A 196 32.43 -4.03 13.27
CA LEU A 196 33.13 -2.81 13.67
C LEU A 196 33.62 -2.90 15.12
#